data_AF-A0A527ZGX7-F1
#
_entry.id   AF-A0A527ZGX7-F1
#
_cell.length_a   1.000
_cell.length_b   1.000
_cell.length_c   1.000
_cell.angle_alpha   90.00
_cell.angle_beta   90.00
_cell.angle_gamma   90.00
#
_symmetry.space_group_name_H-M   'P 1'
#
loop_
_entity.id
_entity.type
_entity.pdbx_description
1 polymer ?
#
loop_
_entity_poly.entity_id
_entity_poly.type
_entity_poly.pdbx_seq_one_letter_code
_entity_poly.pdbx_strand_id
1 'polypeptide(L)'
;EALETVLDGVPLNRIQVRIDAHPWSRAVADWLVAFLGKRRSDPAKLNLSFGIDPAAIFAGTGRLRMSIEALQASMPQSLAHFFSMGVPGVLLEADGRVFHNAGATEAQELGTMMASAVSYLRMFEEARQPLVYAAPHIGFALSVDQDQFVSMAKVRALRRLWARVQEACSISAATANVHAETSFRMMTSADPETNVLRTTIAAFAAAAGGADSVSILPHTIAHGLPAGFARRVARNTQLIMANESHIDHVADPACGSGAVEALTAELCEAAWEEFQRIEAEGGVLSSLQQGHIQKRVQAASARRNAAYQAGERAIVGTTLHPPKTERPVETLAAERRPAVTEGVAVCEPLFPIRIDQSIGAAS
;
A
#
# COMPACT_ATOMS: atom_id res chain seq x y z
N GLU A 1 12.74 13.71 -19.42
CA GLU A 1 12.07 13.20 -20.62
C GLU A 1 10.85 12.30 -20.33
N ALA A 2 10.99 11.06 -19.85
CA ALA A 2 9.82 10.18 -19.63
C ALA A 2 8.78 10.80 -18.68
N LEU A 3 9.23 11.33 -17.53
CA LEU A 3 8.36 12.03 -16.58
C LEU A 3 7.72 13.29 -17.19
N GLU A 4 8.46 14.05 -17.98
CA GLU A 4 7.96 15.24 -18.68
C GLU A 4 6.87 14.87 -19.69
N THR A 5 7.04 13.74 -20.39
CA THR A 5 6.06 13.22 -21.37
C THR A 5 4.78 12.78 -20.69
N VAL A 6 4.88 12.05 -19.57
CA VAL A 6 3.71 11.54 -18.82
C VAL A 6 2.91 12.68 -18.18
N LEU A 7 3.58 13.75 -17.75
CA LEU A 7 2.95 14.91 -17.11
C LEU A 7 2.67 16.07 -18.09
N ASP A 8 2.84 15.84 -19.39
CA ASP A 8 2.52 16.84 -20.38
C ASP A 8 1.01 17.10 -20.43
N GLY A 9 0.62 18.37 -20.47
CA GLY A 9 -0.80 18.78 -20.40
C GLY A 9 -1.53 18.50 -19.07
N VAL A 10 -0.89 17.88 -18.07
CA VAL A 10 -1.53 17.56 -16.78
C VAL A 10 -1.57 18.79 -15.85
N PRO A 11 -2.74 19.23 -15.37
CA PRO A 11 -2.87 20.41 -14.52
C PRO A 11 -2.54 20.08 -13.04
N LEU A 12 -1.25 20.01 -12.72
CA LEU A 12 -0.74 19.61 -11.39
C LEU A 12 -1.25 20.44 -10.20
N ASN A 13 -1.76 21.65 -10.45
CA ASN A 13 -2.33 22.53 -9.43
C ASN A 13 -3.82 22.28 -9.15
N ARG A 14 -4.43 21.28 -9.80
CA ARG A 14 -5.86 20.94 -9.68
C ARG A 14 -6.11 19.49 -9.30
N ILE A 15 -5.06 18.67 -9.22
CA ILE A 15 -5.17 17.24 -8.96
C ILE A 15 -4.13 16.83 -7.92
N GLN A 16 -4.45 15.78 -7.17
CA GLN A 16 -3.45 15.04 -6.43
C GLN A 16 -2.66 14.15 -7.40
N VAL A 17 -1.33 14.16 -7.30
CA VAL A 17 -0.47 13.25 -8.07
C VAL A 17 0.27 12.34 -7.12
N ARG A 18 -0.03 11.05 -7.21
CA ARG A 18 0.66 9.97 -6.51
C ARG A 18 1.56 9.23 -7.49
N ILE A 19 2.80 8.96 -7.10
CA ILE A 19 3.79 8.28 -7.92
C ILE A 19 4.33 7.05 -7.19
N ASP A 20 3.97 5.88 -7.71
CA ASP A 20 4.49 4.59 -7.25
C ASP A 20 5.57 4.14 -8.23
N ALA A 21 6.83 4.50 -7.96
CA ALA A 21 7.95 4.27 -8.86
C ALA A 21 9.06 3.41 -8.25
N HIS A 22 8.76 2.54 -7.28
CA HIS A 22 9.75 1.65 -6.67
C HIS A 22 10.44 0.77 -7.73
N PRO A 23 11.77 0.50 -7.59
CA PRO A 23 12.69 1.02 -6.58
C PRO A 23 13.32 2.38 -6.93
N TRP A 24 12.84 3.07 -7.96
CA TRP A 24 13.33 4.37 -8.41
C TRP A 24 12.63 5.57 -7.76
N SER A 25 11.75 5.37 -6.76
CA SER A 25 10.94 6.45 -6.13
C SER A 25 11.78 7.67 -5.74
N ARG A 26 13.01 7.46 -5.24
CA ARG A 26 13.93 8.55 -4.92
C ARG A 26 14.37 9.35 -6.15
N ALA A 27 14.86 8.67 -7.19
CA ALA A 27 15.30 9.34 -8.42
C ALA A 27 14.14 10.07 -9.10
N VAL A 28 12.95 9.47 -9.07
CA VAL A 28 11.73 10.07 -9.63
C VAL A 28 11.31 11.30 -8.82
N ALA A 29 11.46 11.30 -7.50
CA ALA A 29 11.24 12.49 -6.67
C ALA A 29 12.17 13.64 -7.12
N ASP A 30 13.46 13.39 -7.27
CA ASP A 30 14.43 14.40 -7.73
C ASP A 30 14.10 14.94 -9.13
N TRP A 31 13.70 14.06 -10.05
CA TRP A 31 13.26 14.46 -11.39
C TRP A 31 11.96 15.26 -11.38
N LEU A 32 11.01 14.92 -10.50
CA LEU A 32 9.76 15.66 -10.35
C LEU A 32 10.03 17.07 -9.81
N VAL A 33 10.91 17.18 -8.82
CA VAL A 33 11.33 18.48 -8.29
C VAL A 33 11.95 19.35 -9.38
N ALA A 34 12.89 18.80 -10.15
CA ALA A 34 13.49 19.51 -11.29
C ALA A 34 12.43 19.94 -12.32
N PHE A 35 11.45 19.07 -12.61
CA PHE A 35 10.35 19.37 -13.54
C PHE A 35 9.46 20.51 -13.03
N LEU A 36 9.09 20.49 -11.75
CA LEU A 36 8.27 21.54 -11.12
C LEU A 36 8.99 22.89 -11.12
N GLY A 37 10.30 22.89 -10.85
CA GLY A 37 11.15 24.08 -10.95
C GLY A 37 11.17 24.69 -12.36
N LYS A 38 11.32 23.85 -13.40
CA LYS A 38 11.25 24.29 -14.80
C LYS A 38 9.89 24.92 -15.16
N ARG A 39 8.79 24.36 -14.67
CA ARG A 39 7.43 24.89 -14.89
C ARG A 39 7.10 26.12 -14.03
N ARG A 40 7.97 26.52 -13.11
CA ARG A 40 7.73 27.58 -12.11
C ARG A 40 6.40 27.36 -11.37
N SER A 41 6.12 26.09 -11.06
CA SER A 41 4.92 25.70 -10.31
C SER A 41 4.98 26.29 -8.89
N ASP A 42 3.84 26.79 -8.41
CA ASP A 42 3.68 27.25 -7.03
C ASP A 42 3.58 26.04 -6.09
N PRO A 43 4.58 25.79 -5.21
CA PRO A 43 4.59 24.63 -4.32
C PRO A 43 3.34 24.53 -3.44
N ALA A 44 2.79 25.66 -3.00
CA ALA A 44 1.63 25.71 -2.11
C ALA A 44 0.33 25.23 -2.79
N LYS A 45 0.32 25.12 -4.12
CA LYS A 45 -0.84 24.66 -4.92
C LYS A 45 -0.70 23.22 -5.40
N LEU A 46 0.38 22.53 -5.02
CA LEU A 46 0.60 21.14 -5.40
C LEU A 46 0.05 20.21 -4.32
N ASN A 47 -0.32 18.99 -4.71
CA ASN A 47 -0.62 17.91 -3.77
C ASN A 47 0.03 16.64 -4.31
N LEU A 48 1.15 16.23 -3.71
CA LEU A 48 2.01 15.17 -4.23
C LEU A 48 2.18 14.04 -3.22
N SER A 49 2.24 12.80 -3.71
CA SER A 49 2.70 11.65 -2.95
C SER A 49 3.83 10.95 -3.72
N PHE A 50 4.99 10.81 -3.09
CA PHE A 50 6.21 10.26 -3.72
C PHE A 50 6.39 8.76 -3.50
N GLY A 51 5.56 8.16 -2.64
CA GLY A 51 5.60 6.73 -2.33
C GLY A 51 7.00 6.24 -1.97
N ILE A 52 7.83 7.02 -1.27
CA ILE A 52 9.17 6.56 -0.89
C ILE A 52 9.04 5.63 0.31
N ASP A 53 9.37 4.36 0.10
CA ASP A 53 9.36 3.35 1.17
C ASP A 53 10.55 2.38 1.02
N PRO A 54 11.62 2.56 1.82
CA PRO A 54 12.72 1.62 1.92
C PRO A 54 12.33 0.18 2.27
N ALA A 55 11.39 -0.01 3.20
CA ALA A 55 10.99 -1.32 3.68
C ALA A 55 10.20 -2.07 2.60
N ALA A 56 9.27 -1.39 1.91
CA ALA A 56 8.55 -1.98 0.78
C ALA A 56 9.47 -2.27 -0.41
N ILE A 57 10.46 -1.40 -0.71
CA ILE A 57 11.49 -1.70 -1.72
C ILE A 57 12.26 -2.96 -1.34
N PHE A 58 12.75 -3.01 -0.10
CA PHE A 58 13.60 -4.10 0.35
C PHE A 58 12.83 -5.42 0.35
N ALA A 59 11.62 -5.42 0.91
CA ALA A 59 10.73 -6.57 0.91
C ALA A 59 10.35 -7.01 -0.52
N GLY A 60 9.93 -6.10 -1.39
CA GLY A 60 9.41 -6.46 -2.72
C GLY A 60 10.49 -6.87 -3.72
N THR A 61 11.69 -6.28 -3.62
CA THR A 61 12.80 -6.56 -4.56
C THR A 61 13.85 -7.51 -3.98
N GLY A 62 13.88 -7.71 -2.66
CA GLY A 62 14.93 -8.42 -1.95
C GLY A 62 16.26 -7.65 -1.89
N ARG A 63 16.30 -6.38 -2.34
CA ARG A 63 17.54 -5.62 -2.55
C ARG A 63 17.41 -4.15 -2.13
N LEU A 64 18.47 -3.63 -1.53
CA LEU A 64 18.70 -2.19 -1.41
C LEU A 64 20.00 -1.82 -2.12
N ARG A 65 20.03 -0.65 -2.78
CA ARG A 65 21.21 -0.17 -3.53
C ARG A 65 22.44 0.11 -2.67
N MET A 66 22.24 0.28 -1.36
CA MET A 66 23.29 0.55 -0.37
C MET A 66 23.01 -0.26 0.89
N SER A 67 23.94 -0.26 1.85
CA SER A 67 23.71 -0.90 3.16
C SER A 67 22.61 -0.17 3.93
N ILE A 68 22.01 -0.83 4.92
CA ILE A 68 20.96 -0.23 5.74
C ILE A 68 21.48 1.02 6.47
N GLU A 69 22.71 0.94 6.99
CA GLU A 69 23.36 2.04 7.71
C GLU A 69 23.61 3.22 6.78
N ALA A 70 24.10 2.97 5.56
CA ALA A 70 24.31 4.02 4.57
C ALA A 70 22.98 4.66 4.13
N LEU A 71 21.92 3.87 4.01
CA LEU A 71 20.59 4.37 3.68
C LEU A 71 20.07 5.29 4.78
N GLN A 72 20.09 4.84 6.03
CA GLN A 72 19.64 5.61 7.19
C GLN A 72 20.44 6.91 7.34
N ALA A 73 21.77 6.84 7.17
CA ALA A 73 22.65 8.00 7.31
C ALA A 73 22.50 9.05 6.21
N SER A 74 22.11 8.66 4.99
CA SER A 74 22.06 9.55 3.81
C SER A 74 20.66 10.06 3.47
N MET A 75 19.61 9.37 3.94
CA MET A 75 18.24 9.71 3.59
C MET A 75 17.83 11.09 4.10
N PRO A 76 18.16 11.54 5.31
CA PRO A 76 17.74 12.85 5.77
C PRO A 76 18.29 14.01 4.94
N GLN A 77 19.57 13.99 4.57
CA GLN A 77 20.16 15.03 3.71
C GLN A 77 19.54 14.96 2.31
N SER A 78 19.26 13.76 1.81
CA SER A 78 18.57 13.57 0.53
C SER A 78 17.18 14.22 0.55
N LEU A 79 16.43 14.13 1.64
CA LEU A 79 15.08 14.70 1.75
C LEU A 79 15.08 16.20 2.10
N ALA A 80 16.19 16.78 2.57
CA ALA A 80 16.28 18.19 2.98
C ALA A 80 15.83 19.18 1.90
N HIS A 81 16.17 18.94 0.63
CA HIS A 81 15.74 19.79 -0.47
C HIS A 81 14.21 19.80 -0.62
N PHE A 82 13.55 18.67 -0.39
CA PHE A 82 12.10 18.59 -0.45
C PHE A 82 11.45 19.49 0.60
N PHE A 83 11.90 19.40 1.86
CA PHE A 83 11.42 20.26 2.94
C PHE A 83 11.64 21.75 2.63
N SER A 84 12.78 22.10 2.03
CA SER A 84 13.08 23.49 1.68
C SER A 84 12.10 24.10 0.67
N MET A 85 11.44 23.30 -0.16
CA MET A 85 10.46 23.80 -1.12
C MET A 85 9.07 24.03 -0.51
N GLY A 86 8.79 23.48 0.68
CA GLY A 86 7.48 23.60 1.31
C GLY A 86 6.33 22.98 0.52
N VAL A 87 6.59 21.93 -0.27
CA VAL A 87 5.53 21.23 -1.01
C VAL A 87 4.66 20.43 -0.03
N PRO A 88 3.35 20.69 0.06
CA PRO A 88 2.46 19.88 0.88
C PRO A 88 2.25 18.52 0.18
N GLY A 89 2.50 17.43 0.92
CA GLY A 89 2.44 16.09 0.34
C GLY A 89 3.07 15.00 1.17
N VAL A 90 2.79 13.75 0.79
CA VAL A 90 3.38 12.56 1.39
C VAL A 90 4.73 12.30 0.74
N LEU A 91 5.80 12.40 1.53
CA LEU A 91 7.15 12.14 1.06
C LEU A 91 7.56 10.69 1.29
N LEU A 92 7.43 10.27 2.55
CA LEU A 92 7.69 8.92 2.99
C LEU A 92 6.36 8.23 3.20
N GLU A 93 6.24 7.03 2.69
CA GLU A 93 5.02 6.26 2.81
C GLU A 93 5.33 4.92 3.47
N ALA A 94 4.54 4.53 4.45
CA ALA A 94 4.57 3.17 4.96
C ALA A 94 3.58 2.34 4.12
N ASP A 95 4.12 1.59 3.17
CA ASP A 95 3.39 0.80 2.18
C ASP A 95 3.26 -0.66 2.62
N GLY A 96 2.10 -0.97 3.19
CA GLY A 96 1.70 -2.30 3.62
C GLY A 96 1.38 -3.26 2.47
N ARG A 97 1.13 -2.75 1.25
CA ARG A 97 0.60 -3.56 0.13
C ARG A 97 1.55 -4.67 -0.28
N VAL A 98 2.86 -4.45 -0.18
CA VAL A 98 3.87 -5.49 -0.48
C VAL A 98 3.73 -6.68 0.47
N PHE A 99 3.57 -6.42 1.77
CA PHE A 99 3.42 -7.46 2.79
C PHE A 99 2.08 -8.18 2.68
N HIS A 100 0.99 -7.42 2.52
CA HIS A 100 -0.34 -7.99 2.31
C HIS A 100 -0.34 -8.90 1.08
N ASN A 101 0.09 -8.42 -0.08
CA ASN A 101 0.03 -9.23 -1.29
C ASN A 101 0.97 -10.45 -1.27
N ALA A 102 2.03 -10.44 -0.44
CA ALA A 102 2.87 -11.62 -0.19
C ALA A 102 2.26 -12.63 0.79
N GLY A 103 1.16 -12.28 1.45
CA GLY A 103 0.37 -13.19 2.28
C GLY A 103 0.30 -12.83 3.77
N ALA A 104 0.77 -11.65 4.17
CA ALA A 104 0.67 -11.19 5.56
C ALA A 104 -0.79 -11.14 6.03
N THR A 105 -1.02 -11.30 7.33
CA THR A 105 -2.29 -10.92 7.95
C THR A 105 -2.43 -9.41 8.01
N GLU A 106 -3.63 -8.96 8.32
CA GLU A 106 -4.02 -7.55 8.40
C GLU A 106 -3.31 -6.86 9.56
N ALA A 107 -3.14 -7.57 10.69
CA ALA A 107 -2.32 -7.10 11.80
C ALA A 107 -0.82 -7.04 11.44
N GLN A 108 -0.32 -8.00 10.64
CA GLN A 108 1.07 -8.00 10.18
C GLN A 108 1.37 -6.84 9.22
N GLU A 109 0.44 -6.56 8.31
CA GLU A 109 0.51 -5.39 7.44
C GLU A 109 0.58 -4.09 8.27
N LEU A 110 -0.38 -3.88 9.18
CA LEU A 110 -0.42 -2.70 10.04
C LEU A 110 0.82 -2.56 10.94
N GLY A 111 1.28 -3.65 11.56
CA GLY A 111 2.47 -3.64 12.43
C GLY A 111 3.74 -3.27 11.68
N THR A 112 3.91 -3.80 10.45
CA THR A 112 5.05 -3.46 9.58
C THR A 112 4.99 -2.01 9.10
N MET A 113 3.79 -1.49 8.81
CA MET A 113 3.59 -0.09 8.47
C MET A 113 3.96 0.83 9.65
N MET A 114 3.57 0.50 10.88
CA MET A 114 3.96 1.28 12.07
C MET A 114 5.47 1.24 12.30
N ALA A 115 6.13 0.09 12.13
CA ALA A 115 7.58 -0.03 12.23
C ALA A 115 8.30 0.84 11.18
N SER A 116 7.77 0.88 9.95
CA SER A 116 8.30 1.73 8.89
C SER A 116 8.13 3.22 9.22
N ALA A 117 6.92 3.62 9.66
CA ALA A 117 6.65 5.00 10.05
C ALA A 117 7.51 5.48 11.23
N VAL A 118 7.72 4.64 12.25
CA VAL A 118 8.62 4.95 13.38
C VAL A 118 10.07 5.03 12.93
N SER A 119 10.50 4.17 12.01
CA SER A 119 11.84 4.29 11.40
C SER A 119 12.01 5.64 10.69
N TYR A 120 10.97 6.16 10.04
CA TYR A 120 11.03 7.49 9.43
C TYR A 120 11.14 8.59 10.48
N LEU A 121 10.34 8.54 11.54
CA LEU A 121 10.44 9.51 12.64
C LEU A 121 11.85 9.55 13.24
N ARG A 122 12.49 8.40 13.46
CA ARG A 122 13.88 8.32 13.95
C ARG A 122 14.86 9.01 13.01
N MET A 123 14.72 8.82 11.70
CA MET A 123 15.57 9.52 10.73
C MET A 123 15.42 11.04 10.81
N PHE A 124 14.21 11.57 11.07
CA PHE A 124 14.01 13.00 11.29
C PHE A 124 14.66 13.49 12.57
N GLU A 125 14.54 12.72 13.65
CA GLU A 125 15.16 13.02 14.93
C GLU A 125 16.70 13.08 14.81
N GLU A 126 17.30 12.10 14.14
CA GLU A 126 18.75 12.07 13.85
C GLU A 126 19.20 13.29 13.03
N ALA A 127 18.35 13.75 12.12
CA ALA A 127 18.56 14.96 11.33
C ALA A 127 18.26 16.26 12.08
N ARG A 128 17.95 16.17 13.39
CA ARG A 128 17.60 17.28 14.27
C ARG A 128 16.40 18.09 13.78
N GLN A 129 15.46 17.43 13.09
CA GLN A 129 14.20 18.04 12.67
C GLN A 129 13.10 17.71 13.69
N PRO A 130 12.31 18.71 14.14
CA PRO A 130 11.19 18.46 15.04
C PRO A 130 10.15 17.53 14.40
N LEU A 131 9.76 16.47 15.12
CA LEU A 131 8.85 15.43 14.60
C LEU A 131 7.47 15.98 14.20
N VAL A 132 7.02 17.08 14.82
CA VAL A 132 5.76 17.77 14.46
C VAL A 132 5.74 18.24 13.00
N TYR A 133 6.90 18.55 12.42
CA TYR A 133 7.01 18.89 11.01
C TYR A 133 7.14 17.67 10.10
N ALA A 134 7.61 16.54 10.63
CA ALA A 134 7.78 15.30 9.87
C ALA A 134 6.45 14.54 9.70
N ALA A 135 5.65 14.45 10.76
CA ALA A 135 4.44 13.63 10.78
C ALA A 135 3.45 13.92 9.63
N PRO A 136 3.20 15.18 9.21
CA PRO A 136 2.33 15.47 8.06
C PRO A 136 2.85 14.96 6.71
N HIS A 137 4.15 14.63 6.61
CA HIS A 137 4.79 14.13 5.40
C HIS A 137 4.96 12.60 5.38
N ILE A 138 4.45 11.91 6.42
CA ILE A 138 4.38 10.46 6.49
C ILE A 138 2.95 10.03 6.11
N GLY A 139 2.83 9.29 5.01
CA GLY A 139 1.58 8.70 4.56
C GLY A 139 1.58 7.19 4.67
N PHE A 140 0.46 6.59 4.31
CA PHE A 140 0.24 5.15 4.42
C PHE A 140 -0.44 4.62 3.16
N ALA A 141 0.03 3.47 2.66
CA ALA A 141 -0.64 2.73 1.62
C ALA A 141 -0.96 1.32 2.12
N LEU A 142 -2.22 0.90 2.04
CA LEU A 142 -2.68 -0.43 2.49
C LEU A 142 -3.52 -1.12 1.44
N SER A 143 -3.59 -2.45 1.51
CA SER A 143 -4.49 -3.24 0.66
C SER A 143 -5.85 -3.43 1.32
N VAL A 144 -6.94 -3.42 0.57
CA VAL A 144 -8.29 -3.83 1.04
C VAL A 144 -8.79 -5.02 0.21
N ASP A 145 -9.47 -5.97 0.83
CA ASP A 145 -9.99 -7.14 0.13
C ASP A 145 -11.48 -7.36 0.38
N GLN A 146 -12.02 -8.47 -0.16
CA GLN A 146 -13.44 -8.77 -0.13
C GLN A 146 -13.99 -9.09 1.28
N ASP A 147 -13.13 -9.25 2.29
CA ASP A 147 -13.57 -9.27 3.68
C ASP A 147 -13.89 -7.83 4.12
N GLN A 148 -15.13 -7.42 3.87
CA GLN A 148 -15.57 -6.04 3.99
C GLN A 148 -15.38 -5.48 5.40
N PHE A 149 -15.76 -6.24 6.44
CA PHE A 149 -15.71 -5.76 7.81
C PHE A 149 -14.27 -5.67 8.32
N VAL A 150 -13.44 -6.66 8.02
CA VAL A 150 -12.01 -6.64 8.37
C VAL A 150 -11.30 -5.51 7.62
N SER A 151 -11.56 -5.34 6.32
CA SER A 151 -10.95 -4.26 5.54
C SER A 151 -11.35 -2.87 6.05
N MET A 152 -12.62 -2.67 6.40
CA MET A 152 -13.10 -1.43 7.01
C MET A 152 -12.46 -1.18 8.38
N ALA A 153 -12.42 -2.21 9.24
CA ALA A 153 -11.77 -2.13 10.55
C ALA A 153 -10.26 -1.86 10.44
N LYS A 154 -9.59 -2.39 9.42
CA LYS A 154 -8.16 -2.16 9.15
C LYS A 154 -7.84 -0.71 8.85
N VAL A 155 -8.63 -0.05 8.02
CA VAL A 155 -8.45 1.40 7.72
C VAL A 155 -8.63 2.24 8.99
N ARG A 156 -9.64 1.91 9.82
CA ARG A 156 -9.87 2.57 11.11
C ARG A 156 -8.73 2.33 12.10
N ALA A 157 -8.27 1.08 12.20
CA ALA A 157 -7.19 0.67 13.09
C ALA A 157 -5.89 1.41 12.76
N LEU A 158 -5.57 1.57 11.47
CA LEU A 158 -4.40 2.32 11.04
C LEU A 158 -4.37 3.75 11.62
N ARG A 159 -5.49 4.49 11.57
CA ARG A 159 -5.57 5.85 12.11
C ARG A 159 -5.38 5.88 13.62
N ARG A 160 -5.96 4.91 14.34
CA ARG A 160 -5.80 4.77 15.80
C ARG A 160 -4.36 4.45 16.19
N LEU A 161 -3.73 3.51 15.48
CA LEU A 161 -2.32 3.14 15.68
C LEU A 161 -1.40 4.34 15.43
N TRP A 162 -1.61 5.08 14.34
CA TRP A 162 -0.80 6.25 14.04
C TRP A 162 -0.97 7.36 15.08
N ALA A 163 -2.19 7.61 15.54
CA ALA A 163 -2.43 8.56 16.64
C ALA A 163 -1.69 8.13 17.92
N ARG A 164 -1.65 6.82 18.22
CA ARG A 164 -0.93 6.28 19.38
C ARG A 164 0.59 6.43 19.27
N VAL A 165 1.15 6.24 18.07
CA VAL A 165 2.58 6.51 17.82
C VAL A 165 2.92 7.98 18.06
N GLN A 166 2.08 8.90 17.56
CA GLN A 166 2.27 10.34 17.74
C GLN A 166 2.17 10.77 19.21
N GLU A 167 1.21 10.21 19.94
CA GLU A 167 1.09 10.40 21.39
C GLU A 167 2.36 9.93 22.13
N ALA A 168 2.88 8.75 21.79
CA ALA A 168 4.11 8.23 22.38
C ALA A 168 5.33 9.12 22.07
N CYS A 169 5.33 9.82 20.92
CA CYS A 169 6.35 10.79 20.54
C CYS A 169 6.12 12.18 21.14
N SER A 170 5.09 12.38 21.96
CA SER A 170 4.71 13.69 22.54
C SER A 170 4.47 14.79 21.49
N ILE A 171 3.94 14.42 20.31
CA ILE A 171 3.55 15.38 19.27
C ILE A 171 2.04 15.45 19.10
N SER A 172 1.56 16.61 18.64
CA SER A 172 0.15 16.78 18.27
C SER A 172 -0.22 15.80 17.17
N ALA A 173 -1.41 15.20 17.27
CA ALA A 173 -1.89 14.24 16.30
C ALA A 173 -2.15 14.91 14.94
N ALA A 174 -1.24 14.67 14.00
CA ALA A 174 -1.45 14.92 12.58
C ALA A 174 -2.35 13.84 11.99
N THR A 175 -3.23 14.24 11.08
CA THR A 175 -4.10 13.32 10.34
C THR A 175 -3.25 12.44 9.41
N ALA A 176 -3.42 11.12 9.49
CA ALA A 176 -2.81 10.19 8.54
C ALA A 176 -3.38 10.43 7.13
N ASN A 177 -2.53 10.49 6.10
CA ASN A 177 -2.96 10.33 4.72
C ASN A 177 -2.94 8.84 4.36
N VAL A 178 -4.10 8.27 4.06
CA VAL A 178 -4.30 6.83 3.83
C VAL A 178 -4.74 6.58 2.40
N HIS A 179 -3.86 5.96 1.62
CA HIS A 179 -4.18 5.37 0.32
C HIS A 179 -4.59 3.90 0.51
N ALA A 180 -5.75 3.53 -0.04
CA ALA A 180 -6.20 2.15 -0.08
C ALA A 180 -6.18 1.63 -1.51
N GLU A 181 -5.64 0.44 -1.73
CA GLU A 181 -5.67 -0.26 -3.01
C GLU A 181 -6.40 -1.59 -2.86
N THR A 182 -7.27 -1.95 -3.81
CA THR A 182 -7.88 -3.28 -3.78
C THR A 182 -6.80 -4.36 -3.97
N SER A 183 -6.79 -5.36 -3.10
CA SER A 183 -5.82 -6.44 -3.01
C SER A 183 -5.58 -7.16 -4.33
N PHE A 184 -4.33 -7.32 -4.75
CA PHE A 184 -3.99 -8.20 -5.87
C PHE A 184 -4.15 -9.68 -5.47
N ARG A 185 -3.83 -10.02 -4.21
CA ARG A 185 -3.90 -11.37 -3.66
C ARG A 185 -5.28 -12.02 -3.77
N MET A 186 -6.36 -11.22 -3.75
CA MET A 186 -7.73 -11.73 -3.87
C MET A 186 -8.19 -11.98 -5.31
N MET A 187 -7.43 -11.50 -6.31
CA MET A 187 -7.82 -11.61 -7.71
C MET A 187 -7.75 -13.06 -8.17
N THR A 188 -8.66 -13.44 -9.05
CA THR A 188 -8.63 -14.73 -9.72
C THR A 188 -8.27 -14.56 -11.19
N SER A 189 -7.49 -15.50 -11.72
CA SER A 189 -7.24 -15.66 -13.14
C SER A 189 -8.47 -16.26 -13.84
N ALA A 190 -9.02 -17.32 -13.26
CA ALA A 190 -10.28 -17.91 -13.68
C ALA A 190 -11.46 -16.96 -13.41
N ASP A 191 -12.41 -16.93 -14.34
CA ASP A 191 -13.61 -16.09 -14.31
C ASP A 191 -13.33 -14.64 -13.86
N PRO A 192 -12.49 -13.88 -14.58
CA PRO A 192 -11.96 -12.60 -14.12
C PRO A 192 -13.05 -11.55 -13.86
N GLU A 193 -14.25 -11.69 -14.42
CA GLU A 193 -15.36 -10.76 -14.16
C GLU A 193 -15.86 -10.80 -12.72
N THR A 194 -15.67 -11.94 -12.03
CA THR A 194 -15.93 -12.02 -10.58
C THR A 194 -15.05 -11.06 -9.78
N ASN A 195 -13.89 -10.66 -10.32
CA ASN A 195 -13.04 -9.65 -9.69
C ASN A 195 -13.69 -8.26 -9.68
N VAL A 196 -14.63 -7.94 -10.58
CA VAL A 196 -15.40 -6.69 -10.52
C VAL A 196 -16.21 -6.64 -9.22
N LEU A 197 -16.79 -7.78 -8.81
CA LEU A 197 -17.57 -7.88 -7.57
C LEU A 197 -16.67 -7.78 -6.34
N ARG A 198 -15.55 -8.51 -6.33
CA ARG A 198 -14.55 -8.46 -5.23
C ARG A 198 -14.01 -7.05 -5.02
N THR A 199 -13.63 -6.38 -6.10
CA THR A 199 -13.08 -5.03 -6.06
C THR A 199 -14.09 -4.00 -5.62
N THR A 200 -15.37 -4.15 -6.00
CA THR A 200 -16.44 -3.26 -5.54
C THR A 200 -16.63 -3.35 -4.02
N ILE A 201 -16.67 -4.57 -3.48
CA ILE A 201 -16.78 -4.79 -2.02
C ILE A 201 -15.57 -4.20 -1.29
N ALA A 202 -14.37 -4.49 -1.76
CA ALA A 202 -13.13 -3.98 -1.17
C ALA A 202 -13.05 -2.45 -1.20
N ALA A 203 -13.45 -1.83 -2.32
CA ALA A 203 -13.42 -0.39 -2.46
C ALA A 203 -14.49 0.31 -1.61
N PHE A 204 -15.68 -0.31 -1.47
CA PHE A 204 -16.68 0.14 -0.50
C PHE A 204 -16.11 0.10 0.93
N ALA A 205 -15.43 -0.99 1.31
CA ALA A 205 -14.80 -1.11 2.63
C ALA A 205 -13.73 -0.04 2.88
N ALA A 206 -12.91 0.27 1.87
CA ALA A 206 -11.92 1.35 1.95
C ALA A 206 -12.57 2.72 2.19
N ALA A 207 -13.59 3.05 1.39
CA ALA A 207 -14.28 4.33 1.49
C ALA A 207 -15.05 4.46 2.82
N ALA A 208 -15.82 3.43 3.21
CA ALA A 208 -16.54 3.40 4.48
C ALA A 208 -15.61 3.35 5.71
N GLY A 209 -14.39 2.79 5.56
CA GLY A 209 -13.35 2.83 6.58
C GLY A 209 -12.63 4.19 6.70
N GLY A 210 -12.93 5.12 5.78
CA GLY A 210 -12.36 6.47 5.77
C GLY A 210 -10.98 6.56 5.14
N ALA A 211 -10.71 5.87 4.03
CA ALA A 211 -9.49 6.09 3.23
C ALA A 211 -9.55 7.46 2.51
N ASP A 212 -8.41 8.15 2.39
CA ASP A 212 -8.33 9.46 1.74
C ASP A 212 -8.26 9.35 0.20
N SER A 213 -7.75 8.22 -0.31
CA SER A 213 -7.76 7.91 -1.73
C SER A 213 -7.88 6.40 -1.95
N VAL A 214 -8.52 6.00 -3.05
CA VAL A 214 -8.79 4.60 -3.37
C VAL A 214 -8.36 4.26 -4.80
N SER A 215 -7.55 3.22 -4.94
CA SER A 215 -7.18 2.60 -6.22
C SER A 215 -7.90 1.27 -6.38
N ILE A 216 -8.66 1.12 -7.46
CA ILE A 216 -9.27 -0.16 -7.83
C ILE A 216 -8.40 -0.83 -8.89
N LEU A 217 -7.85 -2.00 -8.57
CA LEU A 217 -7.17 -2.85 -9.54
C LEU A 217 -8.19 -3.37 -10.55
N PRO A 218 -7.94 -3.23 -11.86
CA PRO A 218 -8.85 -3.74 -12.87
C PRO A 218 -9.01 -5.26 -12.80
N HIS A 219 -10.23 -5.75 -13.09
CA HIS A 219 -10.61 -7.15 -12.97
C HIS A 219 -9.74 -8.12 -13.78
N THR A 220 -9.05 -7.64 -14.82
CA THR A 220 -8.13 -8.40 -15.68
C THR A 220 -6.68 -8.42 -15.20
N ILE A 221 -6.33 -7.77 -14.09
CA ILE A 221 -4.93 -7.58 -13.65
C ILE A 221 -4.17 -8.90 -13.46
N ALA A 222 -4.87 -9.99 -13.15
CA ALA A 222 -4.28 -11.32 -13.02
C ALA A 222 -3.69 -11.88 -14.33
N HIS A 223 -4.11 -11.35 -15.48
CA HIS A 223 -3.68 -11.78 -16.82
C HIS A 223 -2.56 -10.92 -17.42
N GLY A 224 -2.34 -9.70 -16.92
CA GLY A 224 -1.36 -8.76 -17.47
C GLY A 224 -1.80 -7.30 -17.30
N LEU A 225 -1.14 -6.39 -18.04
CA LEU A 225 -1.49 -4.97 -17.97
C LEU A 225 -2.93 -4.74 -18.47
N PRO A 226 -3.82 -4.11 -17.68
CA PRO A 226 -5.21 -3.98 -18.06
C PRO A 226 -5.41 -3.10 -19.30
N ALA A 227 -6.23 -3.58 -20.24
CA ALA A 227 -6.66 -2.83 -21.41
C ALA A 227 -7.65 -1.69 -21.07
N GLY A 228 -8.01 -0.88 -22.07
CA GLY A 228 -8.84 0.32 -21.88
C GLY A 228 -10.21 0.04 -21.24
N PHE A 229 -10.86 -1.06 -21.64
CA PHE A 229 -12.16 -1.45 -21.07
C PHE A 229 -12.06 -1.78 -19.58
N ALA A 230 -11.08 -2.60 -19.18
CA ALA A 230 -10.89 -2.99 -17.79
C ALA A 230 -10.61 -1.79 -16.88
N ARG A 231 -9.78 -0.84 -17.35
CA ARG A 231 -9.52 0.43 -16.65
C ARG A 231 -10.78 1.30 -16.54
N ARG A 232 -11.60 1.34 -17.59
CA ARG A 232 -12.89 2.06 -17.58
C ARG A 232 -13.82 1.48 -16.52
N VAL A 233 -13.93 0.15 -16.41
CA VAL A 233 -14.75 -0.51 -15.39
C VAL A 233 -14.27 -0.12 -13.99
N ALA A 234 -12.98 -0.25 -13.70
CA ALA A 234 -12.42 0.12 -12.39
C ALA A 234 -12.69 1.58 -12.00
N ARG A 235 -12.50 2.52 -12.95
CA ARG A 235 -12.82 3.94 -12.71
C ARG A 235 -14.32 4.16 -12.50
N ASN A 236 -15.16 3.54 -13.32
CA ASN A 236 -16.61 3.72 -13.21
C ASN A 236 -17.17 3.16 -11.91
N THR A 237 -16.59 2.09 -11.34
CA THR A 237 -16.95 1.62 -9.99
C THR A 237 -16.78 2.73 -8.95
N GLN A 238 -15.67 3.48 -9.01
CA GLN A 238 -15.46 4.63 -8.12
C GLN A 238 -16.47 5.75 -8.38
N LEU A 239 -16.76 6.06 -9.64
CA LEU A 239 -17.73 7.09 -10.00
C LEU A 239 -19.15 6.75 -9.51
N ILE A 240 -19.58 5.50 -9.62
CA ILE A 240 -20.87 5.04 -9.12
C ILE A 240 -20.91 5.18 -7.59
N MET A 241 -19.87 4.74 -6.88
CA MET A 241 -19.82 4.91 -5.42
C MET A 241 -19.87 6.39 -5.02
N ALA A 242 -19.11 7.25 -5.69
CA ALA A 242 -19.05 8.67 -5.36
C ALA A 242 -20.32 9.46 -5.70
N ASN A 243 -21.06 9.08 -6.75
CA ASN A 243 -22.18 9.89 -7.26
C ASN A 243 -23.56 9.26 -7.06
N GLU A 244 -23.65 7.95 -6.84
CA GLU A 244 -24.92 7.22 -6.83
C GLU A 244 -25.16 6.46 -5.51
N SER A 245 -24.12 6.06 -4.78
CA SER A 245 -24.28 5.23 -3.58
C SER A 245 -24.42 5.99 -2.26
N HIS A 246 -24.27 7.33 -2.28
CA HIS A 246 -24.34 8.18 -1.08
C HIS A 246 -23.36 7.76 0.03
N ILE A 247 -22.22 7.16 -0.33
CA ILE A 247 -21.26 6.61 0.63
C ILE A 247 -20.60 7.71 1.49
N ASP A 248 -20.58 8.93 0.98
CA ASP A 248 -20.01 10.13 1.58
C ASP A 248 -21.00 10.92 2.45
N HIS A 249 -22.27 10.51 2.53
CA HIS A 249 -23.29 11.22 3.32
C HIS A 249 -23.08 11.08 4.84
N VAL A 250 -22.37 10.04 5.31
CA VAL A 250 -22.05 9.80 6.72
C VAL A 250 -20.56 9.52 6.85
N ALA A 251 -19.86 10.24 7.74
CA ALA A 251 -18.40 10.21 7.82
C ALA A 251 -17.80 8.85 8.26
N ASP A 252 -18.38 8.18 9.25
CA ASP A 252 -18.01 6.81 9.67
C ASP A 252 -19.31 6.00 9.85
N PRO A 253 -19.85 5.38 8.77
CA PRO A 253 -21.11 4.66 8.84
C PRO A 253 -21.04 3.40 9.72
N ALA A 254 -19.84 2.93 10.07
CA ALA A 254 -19.63 1.79 10.95
C ALA A 254 -19.47 2.16 12.43
N CYS A 255 -19.39 3.47 12.74
CA CYS A 255 -19.28 3.96 14.11
C CYS A 255 -20.42 3.43 14.99
N GLY A 256 -20.06 2.81 16.12
CA GLY A 256 -21.03 2.25 17.06
C GLY A 256 -21.50 0.83 16.74
N SER A 257 -21.07 0.23 15.62
CA SER A 257 -21.25 -1.21 15.39
C SER A 257 -20.36 -2.01 16.34
N GLY A 258 -20.95 -2.71 17.31
CA GLY A 258 -20.20 -3.47 18.32
C GLY A 258 -19.21 -4.48 17.71
N ALA A 259 -19.57 -5.12 16.59
CA ALA A 259 -18.70 -6.05 15.89
C ALA A 259 -17.51 -5.35 15.21
N VAL A 260 -17.74 -4.22 14.53
CA VAL A 260 -16.65 -3.49 13.85
C VAL A 260 -15.74 -2.81 14.87
N GLU A 261 -16.28 -2.28 15.96
CA GLU A 261 -15.47 -1.69 17.04
C GLU A 261 -14.59 -2.72 17.73
N ALA A 262 -15.12 -3.91 18.04
CA ALA A 262 -14.34 -5.01 18.60
C ALA A 262 -13.23 -5.45 17.64
N LEU A 263 -13.57 -5.67 16.37
CA LEU A 263 -12.59 -6.05 15.35
C LEU A 263 -11.51 -4.98 15.14
N THR A 264 -11.89 -3.70 15.19
CA THR A 264 -10.92 -2.58 15.12
C THR A 264 -9.97 -2.61 16.31
N ALA A 265 -10.48 -2.85 17.52
CA ALA A 265 -9.66 -2.94 18.73
C ALA A 265 -8.71 -4.15 18.69
N GLU A 266 -9.21 -5.34 18.32
CA GLU A 266 -8.40 -6.55 18.17
C GLU A 266 -7.28 -6.38 17.12
N LEU A 267 -7.59 -5.73 16.00
CA LEU A 267 -6.57 -5.39 14.99
C LEU A 267 -5.53 -4.41 15.54
N CYS A 268 -5.93 -3.43 16.34
CA CYS A 268 -4.99 -2.50 16.97
C CYS A 268 -4.03 -3.24 17.91
N GLU A 269 -4.55 -4.07 18.81
CA GLU A 269 -3.72 -4.82 19.77
C GLU A 269 -2.75 -5.76 19.03
N ALA A 270 -3.26 -6.59 18.11
CA ALA A 270 -2.42 -7.53 17.37
C ALA A 270 -1.37 -6.83 16.48
N ALA A 271 -1.72 -5.70 15.87
CA ALA A 271 -0.78 -4.90 15.08
C ALA A 271 0.28 -4.24 15.95
N TRP A 272 -0.09 -3.76 17.15
CA TRP A 272 0.85 -3.19 18.11
C TRP A 272 1.84 -4.23 18.62
N GLU A 273 1.39 -5.46 18.90
CA GLU A 273 2.26 -6.58 19.26
C GLU A 273 3.22 -6.97 18.13
N GLU A 274 2.75 -6.98 16.87
CA GLU A 274 3.65 -7.21 15.72
C GLU A 274 4.67 -6.07 15.57
N PHE A 275 4.23 -4.81 15.70
CA PHE A 275 5.11 -3.65 15.69
C PHE A 275 6.20 -3.77 16.77
N GLN A 276 5.82 -4.05 18.01
CA GLN A 276 6.79 -4.23 19.11
C GLN A 276 7.78 -5.37 18.86
N ARG A 277 7.33 -6.47 18.24
CA ARG A 277 8.23 -7.57 17.83
C ARG A 277 9.24 -7.11 16.79
N ILE A 278 8.80 -6.38 15.76
CA ILE A 278 9.69 -5.84 14.73
C ILE A 278 10.71 -4.86 15.35
N GLU A 279 10.29 -4.04 16.30
CA GLU A 279 11.18 -3.13 17.01
C GLU A 279 12.22 -3.86 17.87
N ALA A 280 11.82 -4.93 18.55
CA ALA A 280 12.74 -5.80 19.30
C ALA A 280 13.76 -6.52 18.39
N GLU A 281 13.43 -6.72 17.11
CA GLU A 281 14.30 -7.29 16.06
C GLU A 281 15.27 -6.25 15.45
N GLY A 282 15.30 -5.02 15.98
CA GLY A 282 16.14 -3.92 15.50
C GLY A 282 15.48 -3.06 14.42
N GLY A 283 14.14 -3.12 14.31
CA GLY A 283 13.36 -2.35 13.34
C GLY A 283 13.15 -3.07 12.01
N VAL A 284 12.30 -2.48 11.16
CA VAL A 284 11.77 -3.13 9.96
C VAL A 284 12.84 -3.62 8.97
N LEU A 285 13.86 -2.81 8.69
CA LEU A 285 14.91 -3.17 7.73
C LEU A 285 15.80 -4.31 8.24
N SER A 286 16.15 -4.27 9.53
CA SER A 286 16.92 -5.34 10.20
C SER A 286 16.12 -6.65 10.23
N SER A 287 14.85 -6.58 10.63
CA SER A 287 13.94 -7.73 10.64
C SER A 287 13.80 -8.37 9.26
N LEU A 288 13.71 -7.55 8.20
CA LEU A 288 13.72 -8.04 6.81
C LEU A 288 15.04 -8.70 6.42
N GLN A 289 16.19 -8.08 6.73
CA GLN A 289 17.50 -8.64 6.40
C GLN A 289 17.72 -10.00 7.06
N GLN A 290 17.23 -10.17 8.29
CA GLN A 290 17.34 -11.40 9.06
C GLN A 290 16.26 -12.45 8.71
N GLY A 291 15.29 -12.11 7.86
CA GLY A 291 14.25 -13.03 7.41
C GLY A 291 13.10 -13.24 8.41
N HIS A 292 12.97 -12.39 9.43
CA HIS A 292 11.97 -12.57 10.49
C HIS A 292 10.55 -12.27 10.01
N ILE A 293 10.34 -11.12 9.37
CA ILE A 293 9.05 -10.78 8.73
C ILE A 293 8.68 -11.83 7.69
N GLN A 294 9.63 -12.25 6.84
CA GLN A 294 9.37 -13.23 5.77
C GLN A 294 8.85 -14.56 6.33
N LYS A 295 9.50 -15.10 7.37
CA LYS A 295 9.04 -16.33 8.04
C LYS A 295 7.62 -16.19 8.59
N ARG A 296 7.28 -15.06 9.20
CA ARG A 296 5.94 -14.81 9.76
C ARG A 296 4.88 -14.65 8.67
N VAL A 297 5.21 -13.96 7.57
CA VAL A 297 4.33 -13.82 6.40
C VAL A 297 4.09 -15.17 5.74
N GLN A 298 5.14 -15.98 5.54
CA GLN A 298 5.04 -17.32 4.97
C GLN A 298 4.19 -18.25 5.84
N ALA A 299 4.36 -18.21 7.16
CA ALA A 299 3.55 -19.00 8.08
C ALA A 299 2.06 -18.62 8.04
N ALA A 300 1.75 -17.32 7.97
CA ALA A 300 0.37 -16.83 7.81
C ALA A 300 -0.23 -17.25 6.46
N SER A 301 0.55 -17.11 5.38
CA SER A 301 0.17 -17.52 4.03
C SER A 301 -0.12 -19.02 3.95
N ALA A 302 0.78 -19.86 4.49
CA ALA A 302 0.61 -21.32 4.51
C ALA A 302 -0.66 -21.74 5.27
N ARG A 303 -0.94 -21.13 6.43
CA ARG A 303 -2.17 -21.39 7.20
C ARG A 303 -3.42 -21.01 6.41
N ARG A 304 -3.40 -19.85 5.74
CA ARG A 304 -4.51 -19.41 4.88
C ARG A 304 -4.73 -20.38 3.72
N ASN A 305 -3.66 -20.78 3.04
CA ASN A 305 -3.73 -21.70 1.90
C ASN A 305 -4.27 -23.07 2.32
N ALA A 306 -3.85 -23.59 3.48
CA ALA A 306 -4.36 -24.83 4.03
C ALA A 306 -5.87 -24.80 4.25
N ALA A 307 -6.43 -23.69 4.75
CA ALA A 307 -7.88 -23.54 4.93
C ALA A 307 -8.65 -23.58 3.59
N TYR A 308 -8.11 -22.98 2.52
CA TYR A 308 -8.70 -23.07 1.18
C TYR A 308 -8.58 -24.49 0.60
N GLN A 309 -7.42 -25.14 0.75
CA GLN A 309 -7.20 -26.52 0.29
C GLN A 309 -8.08 -27.53 1.04
N ALA A 310 -8.36 -27.29 2.33
CA ALA A 310 -9.27 -28.08 3.15
C ALA A 310 -10.76 -27.85 2.82
N GLY A 311 -11.09 -26.88 1.95
CA GLY A 311 -12.46 -26.54 1.59
C GLY A 311 -13.22 -25.72 2.65
N GLU A 312 -12.54 -25.23 3.69
CA GLU A 312 -13.12 -24.36 4.71
C GLU A 312 -13.45 -22.97 4.13
N ARG A 313 -12.78 -22.60 3.03
CA ARG A 313 -13.00 -21.35 2.31
C ARG A 313 -13.14 -21.64 0.82
N ALA A 314 -14.08 -20.94 0.18
CA ALA A 314 -14.37 -21.09 -1.24
C ALA A 314 -13.99 -19.83 -2.03
N ILE A 315 -13.65 -20.02 -3.29
CA ILE A 315 -13.37 -18.95 -4.26
C ILE A 315 -14.35 -19.13 -5.41
N VAL A 316 -15.35 -18.25 -5.48
CA VAL A 316 -16.34 -18.24 -6.56
C VAL A 316 -15.66 -17.99 -7.91
N GLY A 317 -16.00 -18.79 -8.92
CA GLY A 317 -15.36 -18.76 -10.24
C GLY A 317 -14.06 -19.57 -10.31
N THR A 318 -13.61 -20.17 -9.20
CA THR A 318 -12.37 -20.96 -9.15
C THR A 318 -12.61 -22.31 -8.48
N THR A 319 -12.72 -22.36 -7.14
CA THR A 319 -13.00 -23.62 -6.41
C THR A 319 -14.49 -23.91 -6.33
N LEU A 320 -15.32 -22.87 -6.39
CA LEU A 320 -16.78 -22.97 -6.39
C LEU A 320 -17.34 -22.34 -7.67
N HIS A 321 -18.22 -23.06 -8.37
CA HIS A 321 -18.80 -22.64 -9.65
C HIS A 321 -17.76 -22.23 -10.73
N PRO A 322 -16.74 -23.06 -11.04
CA PRO A 322 -15.79 -22.75 -12.11
C PRO A 322 -16.52 -22.65 -13.47
N PRO A 323 -16.13 -21.70 -14.34
CA PRO A 323 -16.74 -21.56 -15.65
C PRO A 323 -16.40 -22.79 -16.52
N LYS A 324 -17.36 -23.23 -17.34
CA LYS A 324 -17.11 -24.30 -18.33
C LYS A 324 -16.19 -23.86 -19.47
N THR A 325 -16.15 -22.56 -19.74
CA THR A 325 -15.37 -21.96 -20.83
C THR A 325 -14.91 -20.59 -20.39
N GLU A 326 -13.60 -20.34 -20.44
CA GLU A 326 -13.05 -19.03 -20.15
C GLU A 326 -13.17 -18.12 -21.38
N ARG A 327 -13.48 -16.84 -21.12
CA ARG A 327 -13.47 -15.81 -22.16
C ARG A 327 -12.04 -15.30 -22.34
N PRO A 328 -11.63 -14.97 -23.58
CA PRO A 328 -10.34 -14.35 -23.80
C PRO A 328 -10.27 -13.00 -23.09
N VAL A 329 -9.15 -12.74 -22.43
CA VAL A 329 -8.90 -11.51 -21.68
C VAL A 329 -8.00 -10.59 -22.49
N GLU A 330 -8.47 -9.37 -22.76
CA GLU A 330 -7.67 -8.36 -23.45
C GLU A 330 -6.68 -7.70 -22.47
N THR A 331 -5.40 -7.72 -22.84
CA THR A 331 -4.32 -7.08 -22.08
C THR A 331 -3.48 -6.20 -23.01
N LEU A 332 -2.82 -5.19 -22.44
CA LEU A 332 -1.87 -4.38 -23.18
C LEU A 332 -0.56 -5.15 -23.36
N ALA A 333 0.00 -5.07 -24.57
CA ALA A 333 1.36 -5.53 -24.81
C ALA A 333 2.35 -4.74 -23.95
N ALA A 334 3.19 -5.45 -23.20
CA ALA A 334 4.20 -4.86 -22.35
C ALA A 334 5.44 -5.74 -22.33
N GLU A 335 6.60 -5.11 -22.41
CA GLU A 335 7.87 -5.81 -22.23
C GLU A 335 8.03 -6.23 -20.76
N ARG A 336 8.37 -7.50 -20.55
CA ARG A 336 8.77 -7.97 -19.22
C ARG A 336 10.13 -7.36 -18.90
N ARG A 337 10.16 -6.53 -17.86
CA ARG A 337 11.40 -6.01 -17.32
C ARG A 337 12.05 -7.05 -16.40
N PRO A 338 13.37 -7.19 -16.43
CA PRO A 338 14.06 -8.10 -15.52
C PRO A 338 13.88 -7.64 -14.07
N ALA A 339 13.89 -8.60 -13.15
CA ALA A 339 13.96 -8.31 -11.73
C ALA A 339 15.27 -7.57 -11.41
N VAL A 340 15.24 -6.73 -10.38
CA VAL A 340 16.45 -6.03 -9.93
C VAL A 340 17.37 -7.03 -9.26
N THR A 341 18.54 -7.26 -9.85
CA THR A 341 19.54 -8.22 -9.35
C THR A 341 20.67 -7.53 -8.58
N GLU A 342 20.81 -6.22 -8.72
CA GLU A 342 21.86 -5.43 -8.09
C GLU A 342 21.41 -4.90 -6.72
N GLY A 343 22.32 -4.90 -5.74
CA GLY A 343 22.08 -4.36 -4.40
C GLY A 343 23.15 -4.80 -3.41
N VAL A 344 23.40 -3.95 -2.41
CA VAL A 344 24.40 -4.16 -1.35
C VAL A 344 23.78 -4.92 -0.17
N ALA A 345 22.63 -4.45 0.34
CA ALA A 345 21.86 -5.21 1.31
C ALA A 345 20.87 -6.13 0.60
N VAL A 346 20.71 -7.35 1.15
CA VAL A 346 19.94 -8.44 0.55
C VAL A 346 19.03 -9.06 1.60
N CYS A 347 17.81 -9.39 1.20
CA CYS A 347 16.89 -10.22 1.97
C CYS A 347 16.12 -11.18 1.04
N GLU A 348 15.38 -12.11 1.63
CA GLU A 348 14.43 -12.92 0.86
C GLU A 348 13.27 -12.03 0.38
N PRO A 349 12.99 -11.98 -0.93
CA PRO A 349 11.92 -11.14 -1.47
C PRO A 349 10.53 -11.70 -1.15
N LEU A 350 9.60 -10.80 -0.86
CA LEU A 350 8.18 -11.04 -0.66
C LEU A 350 7.42 -10.74 -1.95
N PHE A 351 7.31 -11.74 -2.82
CA PHE A 351 6.56 -11.61 -4.07
C PHE A 351 5.05 -11.63 -3.85
N PRO A 352 4.27 -10.83 -4.60
CA PRO A 352 2.83 -10.91 -4.55
C PRO A 352 2.37 -12.28 -5.08
N ILE A 353 1.50 -12.95 -4.33
CA ILE A 353 0.93 -14.24 -4.70
C ILE A 353 -0.59 -14.22 -4.55
N ARG A 354 -1.30 -14.63 -5.59
CA ARG A 354 -2.76 -14.75 -5.53
C ARG A 354 -3.16 -16.04 -4.83
N ILE A 355 -4.30 -16.01 -4.16
CA ILE A 355 -4.81 -17.20 -3.45
C ILE A 355 -5.17 -18.32 -4.45
N ASP A 356 -5.75 -17.98 -5.61
CA ASP A 356 -6.08 -18.97 -6.65
C ASP A 356 -4.82 -19.71 -7.17
N GLN A 357 -3.71 -18.98 -7.30
CA GLN A 357 -2.40 -19.52 -7.68
C GLN A 357 -1.79 -20.39 -6.58
N SER A 358 -1.83 -19.94 -5.31
CA SER A 358 -1.16 -20.66 -4.22
C SER A 358 -1.78 -22.03 -3.92
N ILE A 359 -3.08 -22.19 -4.18
CA ILE A 359 -3.79 -23.46 -3.98
C ILE A 359 -3.76 -24.38 -5.21
N GLY A 360 -3.05 -23.98 -6.28
CA GLY A 360 -2.95 -24.76 -7.51
C GLY A 360 -4.23 -24.77 -8.36
N ALA A 361 -5.14 -23.80 -8.14
CA ALA A 361 -6.37 -23.67 -8.91
C ALA A 361 -6.23 -22.77 -10.15
N ALA A 362 -5.08 -22.08 -10.29
CA ALA A 362 -4.68 -21.38 -11.49
C ALA A 362 -3.43 -22.04 -12.09
N SER A 363 -3.50 -22.46 -13.35
CA SER A 363 -2.39 -23.03 -14.12
C SER A 363 -1.68 -21.97 -14.97
#